data_AF-A0AAF1KR56-F1
#
_entry.id   AF-A0AAF1KR56-F1
#
_cell.length_a   1.000
_cell.length_b   1.000
_cell.length_c   1.000
_cell.angle_alpha   90.00
_cell.angle_beta   90.00
_cell.angle_gamma   90.00
#
_symmetry.space_group_name_H-M   'P 1'
#
loop_
_entity.id
_entity.type
_entity.pdbx_description
1 polymer ?
#
loop_
_entity_poly.entity_id
_entity_poly.type
_entity_poly.pdbx_seq_one_letter_code
_entity_poly.pdbx_strand_id
1 'polypeptide(L)'
;MISLLFWVAITGQSAAYPADVAAFLERRTQCTHWAGEDPYDKDREAEIIAAMTKLKCESVEGAERKLRLRYRDVKTVIDALDFE
;
A
#
# COMPACT_ATOMS: atom_id res chain seq x y z
N MET A 1 43.19 25.28 -8.41
CA MET A 1 42.75 24.99 -7.02
C MET A 1 41.58 24.01 -7.09
N ILE A 2 41.72 22.91 -6.35
CA ILE A 2 40.84 21.72 -6.19
C ILE A 2 39.41 22.18 -5.79
N SER A 3 38.35 21.90 -6.57
CA SER A 3 37.50 20.69 -6.64
C SER A 3 36.28 20.72 -5.70
N LEU A 4 35.29 19.87 -6.03
CA LEU A 4 34.03 19.51 -5.35
C LEU A 4 32.79 20.28 -5.86
N LEU A 5 32.17 19.86 -6.96
CA LEU A 5 31.24 18.71 -7.05
C LEU A 5 30.21 18.73 -5.92
N PHE A 6 29.16 19.52 -6.09
CA PHE A 6 27.90 19.28 -5.39
C PHE A 6 27.27 18.02 -6.00
N TRP A 7 27.60 16.88 -5.39
CA TRP A 7 26.78 15.69 -5.49
C TRP A 7 25.38 16.03 -5.00
N VAL A 8 24.42 16.13 -5.93
CA VAL A 8 23.04 15.85 -5.58
C VAL A 8 23.00 14.36 -5.26
N ALA A 9 23.07 14.03 -3.97
CA ALA A 9 22.67 12.73 -3.51
C ALA A 9 21.19 12.59 -3.84
N ILE A 10 20.88 11.90 -4.95
CA ILE A 10 19.57 11.28 -5.11
C ILE A 10 19.56 10.18 -4.05
N THR A 11 19.13 10.52 -2.85
CA THR A 11 18.71 9.51 -1.89
C THR A 11 17.52 8.83 -2.53
N GLY A 12 17.74 7.69 -3.19
CA GLY A 12 16.66 6.74 -3.40
C GLY A 12 16.06 6.54 -2.02
N GLN A 13 14.79 6.90 -1.86
CA GLN A 13 14.04 6.61 -0.64
C GLN A 13 14.15 5.11 -0.46
N SER A 14 15.06 4.66 0.40
CA SER A 14 15.09 3.28 0.86
C SER A 14 13.68 3.04 1.37
N ALA A 15 12.93 2.17 0.67
CA ALA A 15 11.56 1.89 1.02
C ALA A 15 11.55 1.55 2.52
N ALA A 16 10.75 2.28 3.31
CA ALA A 16 10.67 2.06 4.76
C ALA A 16 10.25 0.62 5.11
N TYR A 17 9.71 -0.09 4.12
CA TYR A 17 9.21 -1.45 4.21
C TYR A 17 9.71 -2.31 3.04
N PRO A 18 9.69 -3.65 3.22
CA PRO A 18 9.76 -4.59 2.11
C PRO A 18 8.75 -4.27 1.00
N ALA A 19 9.09 -4.57 -0.25
CA ALA A 19 8.28 -4.19 -1.41
C ALA A 19 6.86 -4.78 -1.39
N ASP A 20 6.68 -6.00 -0.86
CA ASP A 20 5.38 -6.64 -0.71
C ASP A 20 4.52 -6.00 0.37
N VAL A 21 5.13 -5.52 1.46
CA VAL A 21 4.46 -4.72 2.49
C VAL A 21 4.02 -3.37 1.93
N ALA A 22 4.91 -2.66 1.24
CA ALA A 22 4.58 -1.37 0.62
C ALA A 22 3.44 -1.50 -0.40
N ALA A 23 3.51 -2.51 -1.27
CA ALA A 23 2.45 -2.79 -2.24
C ALA A 23 1.12 -3.17 -1.57
N PHE A 24 1.16 -3.88 -0.43
CA PHE A 24 -0.03 -4.20 0.33
C PHE A 24 -0.68 -2.97 0.96
N LEU A 25 0.11 -2.10 1.61
CA LEU A 25 -0.41 -0.90 2.27
C LEU A 25 -1.06 0.05 1.26
N GLU A 26 -0.43 0.23 0.10
CA GLU A 26 -0.98 0.99 -1.02
C GLU A 26 -2.32 0.40 -1.49
N ARG A 27 -2.37 -0.92 -1.72
CA ARG A 27 -3.58 -1.61 -2.15
C ARG A 27 -4.70 -1.54 -1.11
N ARG A 28 -4.37 -1.70 0.18
CA ARG A 28 -5.32 -1.59 1.29
C ARG A 28 -5.93 -0.18 1.32
N THR A 29 -5.10 0.85 1.21
CA THR A 29 -5.53 2.26 1.14
C THR A 29 -6.52 2.49 0.00
N GLN A 30 -6.20 2.00 -1.21
CA GLN A 30 -7.11 2.11 -2.34
C GLN A 30 -8.42 1.34 -2.13
N CYS A 31 -8.36 0.14 -1.55
CA CYS A 31 -9.58 -0.61 -1.22
C CYS A 31 -10.46 0.11 -0.21
N THR A 32 -9.88 0.69 0.85
CA THR A 32 -10.61 1.50 1.83
C THR A 32 -11.24 2.72 1.17
N HIS A 33 -10.51 3.41 0.28
CA HIS A 33 -11.04 4.53 -0.48
C HIS A 33 -12.28 4.13 -1.28
N TRP A 34 -12.18 3.11 -2.15
CA TRP A 34 -13.30 2.66 -2.97
C TRP A 34 -14.48 2.12 -2.16
N ALA A 35 -14.23 1.45 -1.03
CA ALA A 35 -15.29 0.95 -0.15
C ALA A 35 -16.08 2.06 0.54
N GLY A 36 -15.52 3.27 0.65
CA GLY A 36 -16.19 4.44 1.22
C GLY A 36 -16.90 5.33 0.19
N GLU A 37 -16.81 5.02 -1.09
CA GLU A 37 -17.46 5.80 -2.16
C GLU A 37 -18.97 5.50 -2.25
N ASP A 38 -19.76 6.52 -2.61
CA ASP A 38 -21.22 6.40 -2.76
C ASP A 38 -21.60 5.93 -4.19
N PRO A 39 -22.34 4.82 -4.35
CA PRO A 39 -22.87 4.38 -5.65
C PRO A 39 -24.15 5.16 -6.03
N TYR A 40 -24.05 6.48 -6.14
CA TYR A 40 -25.21 7.36 -6.35
C TYR A 40 -25.93 7.16 -7.70
N ASP A 41 -25.27 6.54 -8.67
CA ASP A 41 -25.87 6.05 -9.90
C ASP A 41 -25.20 4.75 -10.38
N LYS A 42 -25.74 4.17 -11.45
CA LYS A 42 -25.28 2.89 -12.00
C LYS A 42 -23.90 2.94 -12.63
N ASP A 43 -23.53 4.09 -13.19
CA ASP A 43 -22.22 4.23 -13.83
C ASP A 43 -21.13 4.29 -12.75
N ARG A 44 -21.39 5.06 -11.67
CA ARG A 44 -20.52 5.12 -10.50
C ARG A 44 -20.43 3.78 -9.78
N GLU A 45 -21.54 3.07 -9.60
CA GLU A 45 -21.56 1.72 -9.03
C GLU A 45 -20.65 0.77 -9.83
N ALA A 46 -20.73 0.81 -11.16
CA ALA A 46 -19.89 -0.02 -12.03
C ALA A 46 -18.40 0.32 -11.92
N GLU A 47 -18.04 1.60 -11.79
CA GLU A 47 -16.66 2.04 -11.55
C GLU A 47 -16.11 1.50 -10.22
N ILE A 48 -16.89 1.63 -9.14
CA ILE A 48 -16.51 1.15 -7.80
C ILE A 48 -16.26 -0.36 -7.86
N ILE A 49 -17.21 -1.13 -8.41
CA ILE A 49 -17.09 -2.59 -8.54
C ILE A 49 -15.87 -2.97 -9.37
N ALA A 50 -15.65 -2.31 -10.51
CA ALA A 50 -14.50 -2.59 -11.38
C ALA A 50 -13.16 -2.30 -10.68
N ALA A 51 -13.07 -1.20 -9.93
CA ALA A 51 -11.88 -0.85 -9.18
C ALA A 51 -11.60 -1.84 -8.04
N MET A 52 -12.62 -2.16 -7.24
CA MET A 52 -12.50 -3.13 -6.15
C MET A 52 -12.08 -4.52 -6.66
N THR A 53 -12.66 -4.96 -7.79
CA THR A 53 -12.30 -6.23 -8.45
C THR A 53 -10.86 -6.22 -8.95
N LYS A 54 -10.43 -5.14 -9.62
CA LYS A 54 -9.06 -4.98 -10.12
C LYS A 54 -8.03 -5.00 -8.98
N LEU A 55 -8.34 -4.38 -7.85
CA LEU A 55 -7.50 -4.34 -6.65
C LEU A 55 -7.56 -5.62 -5.81
N LYS A 56 -8.47 -6.55 -6.15
CA LYS A 56 -8.73 -7.78 -5.40
C LYS A 56 -9.05 -7.50 -3.94
N CYS A 57 -9.93 -6.53 -3.69
CA CYS A 57 -10.24 -6.05 -2.35
C CYS A 57 -10.81 -7.16 -1.45
N GLU A 58 -11.46 -8.17 -2.02
CA GLU A 58 -11.95 -9.37 -1.31
C GLU A 58 -10.82 -10.19 -0.66
N SER A 59 -9.58 -10.02 -1.11
CA SER A 59 -8.41 -10.77 -0.62
C SER A 59 -7.53 -9.99 0.35
N VAL A 60 -7.87 -8.73 0.69
CA VAL A 60 -7.03 -7.85 1.50
C VAL A 60 -6.72 -8.44 2.87
N GLU A 61 -7.72 -8.91 3.61
CA GLU A 61 -7.49 -9.52 4.92
C GLU A 61 -6.60 -10.76 4.85
N GLY A 62 -6.80 -11.60 3.83
CA GLY A 62 -5.99 -12.80 3.63
C GLY A 62 -4.53 -12.47 3.30
N ALA A 63 -4.30 -11.40 2.56
CA ALA A 63 -2.95 -10.89 2.29
C ALA A 63 -2.31 -10.31 3.55
N GLU A 64 -3.06 -9.55 4.37
CA GLU A 64 -2.56 -9.01 5.62
C GLU A 64 -2.11 -10.12 6.57
N ARG A 65 -2.95 -11.15 6.78
CA ARG A 65 -2.59 -12.30 7.62
C ARG A 65 -1.30 -12.96 7.15
N LYS A 66 -1.10 -13.11 5.84
CA LYS A 66 0.13 -13.68 5.27
C LYS A 66 1.36 -12.80 5.55
N LEU A 67 1.22 -11.47 5.45
CA LEU A 67 2.30 -10.54 5.75
C LEU A 67 2.64 -10.52 7.24
N ARG A 68 1.63 -10.51 8.13
CA ARG A 68 1.82 -10.61 9.58
C ARG A 68 2.58 -11.87 9.96
N LEU A 69 2.25 -13.02 9.36
CA LEU A 69 2.98 -14.28 9.61
C LEU A 69 4.42 -14.24 9.10
N ARG A 70 4.64 -13.68 7.91
CA ARG A 70 5.96 -13.55 7.28
C ARG A 70 6.90 -12.61 8.06
N TYR A 71 6.36 -11.49 8.54
CA TYR A 71 7.10 -10.41 9.20
C TYR A 71 6.84 -10.30 10.70
N ARG A 72 6.35 -11.38 11.33
CA ARG A 72 5.96 -11.41 12.76
C ARG A 72 7.03 -10.89 13.73
N ASP A 73 8.31 -11.05 13.37
CA ASP A 73 9.46 -10.66 14.20
C ASP A 73 10.04 -9.29 13.80
N VAL A 74 9.43 -8.59 12.83
CA VAL A 74 9.87 -7.28 12.34
C VAL A 74 8.91 -6.20 12.83
N LYS A 75 9.22 -5.61 13.99
CA LYS A 75 8.35 -4.64 14.67
C LYS A 75 7.87 -3.51 13.76
N THR A 76 8.75 -2.93 12.95
CA THR A 76 8.40 -1.81 12.05
C THR A 76 7.36 -2.19 11.00
N VAL A 77 7.35 -3.45 10.54
CA VAL A 77 6.32 -3.95 9.61
C VAL A 77 5.02 -4.19 10.36
N ILE A 78 5.06 -4.79 11.56
CA ILE A 78 3.86 -5.01 12.36
C ILE A 78 3.19 -3.68 12.72
N ASP A 79 3.96 -2.71 13.18
CA ASP A 79 3.47 -1.36 13.47
C ASP A 79 2.80 -0.72 12.24
N ALA A 80 3.35 -0.94 11.03
CA ALA A 80 2.77 -0.42 9.80
C ALA A 80 1.48 -1.13 9.38
N LEU A 81 1.36 -2.43 9.67
CA LEU A 81 0.13 -3.20 9.42
C LEU A 81 -0.97 -2.87 10.43
N ASP A 82 -0.61 -2.53 11.66
CA ASP A 82 -1.53 -2.13 12.73
C ASP A 82 -2.05 -0.69 12.59
N PHE A 83 -1.44 0.13 11.73
CA PHE A 83 -1.92 1.48 11.45
C PHE A 83 -3.19 1.42 10.60
N GLU A 84 -4.29 2.02 11.08
CA GLU A 84 -5.59 2.11 10.40
C GLU A 84 -5.59 3.10 9.24
#